data_AF-A0A2E4B5G1-F1
#
_entry.id   AF-A0A2E4B5G1-F1
#
_cell.length_a   1.000
_cell.length_b   1.000
_cell.length_c   1.000
_cell.angle_alpha   90.00
_cell.angle_beta   90.00
_cell.angle_gamma   90.00
#
_symmetry.space_group_name_H-M   'P 1'
#
loop_
_entity.id
_entity.type
_entity.pdbx_description
1 polymer ?
#
loop_
_entity_poly.entity_id
_entity_poly.type
_entity_poly.pdbx_seq_one_letter_code
_entity_poly.pdbx_strand_id
1 'polypeptide(L)' 'MCFAQVLLDTIDDYAAMNEVYGAWVEDMTVRPARAAFEAGALPKGALVEIVVQGVQS' A
#
# COMPACT_ATOMS: atom_id res chain seq x y z
N MET A 1 4.22 5.57 -15.30
CA MET A 1 3.77 4.35 -14.59
C MET A 1 3.81 4.62 -13.10
N CYS A 2 2.82 4.13 -12.34
CA CYS A 2 2.75 4.28 -10.88
C CYS A 2 2.89 2.91 -10.20
N PHE A 3 3.69 2.84 -9.14
CA PHE A 3 3.88 1.66 -8.30
C PHE A 3 3.62 2.02 -6.83
N ALA A 4 2.95 1.11 -6.11
CA ALA A 4 2.67 1.24 -4.69
C ALA A 4 3.24 0.03 -3.93
N GLN A 5 4.06 0.28 -2.92
CA GLN A 5 4.50 -0.72 -1.96
C GLN A 5 3.77 -0.49 -0.65
N VAL A 6 3.11 -1.53 -0.14
CA VAL A 6 2.40 -1.51 1.14
C VAL A 6 3.11 -2.46 2.10
N LEU A 7 3.65 -1.90 3.17
CA LEU A 7 4.35 -2.61 4.23
C LEU A 7 3.41 -2.66 5.44
N LEU A 8 3.04 -3.85 5.90
CA LEU A 8 2.21 -4.02 7.10
C LEU A 8 3.07 -4.47 8.28
N ASP A 9 2.72 -4.08 9.50
CA ASP A 9 3.34 -4.64 10.71
C ASP A 9 2.95 -6.12 10.92
N THR A 10 1.73 -6.48 10.52
CA THR A 10 1.27 -7.87 10.47
C THR A 10 0.44 -8.12 9.20
N ILE A 11 0.61 -9.29 8.58
CA ILE A 11 -0.17 -9.68 7.41
C ILE A 11 -1.65 -9.93 7.73
N ASP A 12 -1.99 -10.16 9.00
CA ASP A 12 -3.36 -10.40 9.44
C ASP A 12 -4.27 -9.18 9.16
N ASP A 13 -3.71 -7.98 9.16
CA ASP A 13 -4.41 -6.73 8.84
C ASP A 13 -4.62 -6.51 7.33
N TYR A 14 -4.14 -7.43 6.47
CA TYR A 14 -4.20 -7.28 5.02
C TYR A 14 -5.63 -7.07 4.51
N ALA A 15 -6.60 -7.81 5.04
CA ALA A 15 -7.99 -7.69 4.61
C ALA A 15 -8.55 -6.29 4.89
N ALA A 16 -8.34 -5.79 6.11
CA ALA A 16 -8.78 -4.45 6.53
C ALA A 16 -8.08 -3.34 5.74
N MET A 17 -6.76 -3.45 5.54
CA MET A 17 -6.00 -2.52 4.71
C MET A 17 -6.51 -2.53 3.26
N ASN A 18 -6.77 -3.71 2.69
CA ASN A 18 -7.14 -3.86 1.29
C ASN A 18 -8.52 -3.25 0.98
N GLU A 19 -9.44 -3.22 1.95
CA GLU A 19 -10.73 -2.53 1.82
C GLU A 19 -10.53 -1.02 1.65
N VAL A 20 -9.75 -0.40 2.54
CA VAL A 20 -9.45 1.05 2.49
C VAL A 20 -8.64 1.41 1.24
N TYR A 21 -7.61 0.62 0.92
CA TYR A 21 -6.80 0.80 -0.27
C TYR A 21 -7.64 0.67 -1.55
N GLY A 22 -8.57 -0.30 -1.58
CA GLY A 22 -9.47 -0.53 -2.71
C GLY A 22 -10.33 0.69 -3.01
N ALA A 23 -10.93 1.29 -1.97
CA ALA A 23 -11.71 2.51 -2.10
C ALA A 23 -10.87 3.69 -2.60
N TRP A 24 -9.61 3.79 -2.16
CA TRP A 24 -8.70 4.84 -2.60
C TRP A 24 -8.28 4.72 -4.08
N VAL A 25 -8.06 3.51 -4.60
CA VAL A 25 -7.65 3.34 -6.02
C VAL A 25 -8.83 3.29 -6.99
N GLU A 26 -10.06 3.25 -6.49
CA GLU A 26 -11.26 3.18 -7.33
C GLU A 26 -11.49 4.45 -8.16
N ASP A 27 -11.10 5.61 -7.63
CA ASP A 27 -11.21 6.90 -8.30
C ASP A 27 -10.11 7.16 -9.36
N MET A 28 -9.12 6.26 -9.46
CA MET A 28 -7.94 6.44 -10.30
C MET A 28 -8.14 5.92 -11.71
N THR A 29 -7.80 6.74 -12.71
CA THR A 29 -7.81 6.32 -14.13
C THR A 29 -6.79 5.21 -14.42
N VAL A 30 -5.63 5.25 -13.73
CA VAL A 30 -4.57 4.24 -13.87
C VAL A 30 -4.25 3.71 -12.48
N ARG A 31 -4.67 2.47 -12.21
CA ARG A 31 -4.36 1.79 -10.95
C ARG A 31 -2.87 1.43 -10.91
N PRO A 32 -2.17 1.71 -9.80
CA PRO A 32 -0.76 1.38 -9.67
C PRO A 32 -0.55 -0.14 -9.61
N ALA A 33 0.60 -0.59 -10.13
CA ALA A 33 1.09 -1.91 -9.78
C ALA A 33 1.38 -1.94 -8.27
N ARG A 34 1.10 -3.06 -7.58
CA ARG A 34 1.19 -3.15 -6.12
C ARG A 34 2.00 -4.35 -5.65
N ALA A 35 2.83 -4.13 -4.62
CA ALA A 35 3.35 -5.18 -3.74
C ALA A 35 2.86 -4.94 -2.31
N ALA A 36 2.40 -5.98 -1.62
CA ALA A 36 1.94 -5.91 -0.23
C ALA A 36 2.49 -7.10 0.55
N PHE A 37 3.13 -6.84 1.69
CA PHE A 37 3.73 -7.86 2.54
C PHE A 37 3.96 -7.35 3.96
N GLU A 38 4.13 -8.29 4.90
CA GLU A 38 4.52 -8.00 6.28
C GLU A 38 6.00 -7.60 6.36
N ALA A 39 6.26 -6.52 7.08
CA ALA A 39 7.58 -6.05 7.44
C ALA A 39 7.87 -6.45 8.90
N GLY A 40 9.13 -6.73 9.23
CA GLY A 40 9.50 -7.13 10.59
C GLY A 40 9.36 -6.03 11.65
N ALA A 41 9.33 -4.75 11.24
CA ALA A 41 9.02 -3.60 12.07
C ALA A 41 8.81 -2.35 11.19
N LEU A 42 7.93 -1.43 11.63
CA LEU A 42 7.70 -0.15 10.98
C LEU A 42 8.13 1.05 11.86
N PRO A 43 8.55 2.18 11.26
CA PRO A 43 8.90 3.39 12.00
C PRO A 43 7.77 3.86 12.92
N LYS A 44 8.14 4.28 14.15
CA LYS A 44 7.22 4.80 15.17
C LYS A 44 6.12 3.82 15.61
N GLY A 45 6.24 2.52 15.34
CA GLY A 45 5.21 1.54 15.66
C GLY A 45 3.93 1.72 14.84
N ALA A 46 4.07 2.20 13.59
CA ALA A 46 2.95 2.27 12.65
C ALA A 46 2.45 0.87 12.31
N LEU A 47 1.16 0.75 11.98
CA LEU A 47 0.55 -0.52 11.53
C LEU A 47 0.73 -0.74 10.02
N VAL A 48 0.88 0.34 9.26
CA VAL A 48 1.07 0.30 7.81
C VAL A 48 1.94 1.46 7.35
N GLU A 49 2.80 1.20 6.37
CA GLU A 49 3.58 2.20 5.64
C GLU A 49 3.34 2.01 4.14
N ILE A 50 3.10 3.10 3.41
CA ILE A 50 2.81 3.07 1.97
C ILE A 50 3.81 3.96 1.23
N VAL A 51 4.54 3.38 0.28
CA VAL A 51 5.47 4.09 -0.61
C VAL A 51 4.89 4.09 -2.01
N VAL A 52 4.77 5.28 -2.61
CA VAL A 52 4.26 5.45 -3.98
C VAL A 52 5.34 6.07 -4.86
N GLN A 53 5.58 5.44 -6.01
CA GLN A 53 6.50 5.93 -7.04
C GLN A 53 5.70 6.31 -8.28
N GLY A 54 5.80 7.58 -8.69
CA GLY A 54 5.22 8.09 -9.92
C GLY A 54 6.31 8.48 -10.92
N VAL A 55 6.12 8.14 -12.19
CA VAL A 55 6.97 8.59 -13.30
C VAL A 55 6.13 9.42 -14.26
N GLN A 56 6.57 10.66 -14.51
CA GLN A 56 6.04 11.53 -15.54
C GLN A 56 6.93 11.39 -16.78
N SER A 57 6.33 11.06 -17.92
CA SER A 57 6.99 10.95 -19.23
C SER A 57 7.03 12.28 -19.95
#